data_AF-A0A0F9ADA9-F1
#
_entry.id   AF-A0A0F9ADA9-F1
#
_cell.length_a   1.000
_cell.length_b   1.000
_cell.length_c   1.000
_cell.angle_alpha   90.00
_cell.angle_beta   90.00
_cell.angle_gamma   90.00
#
_symmetry.space_group_name_H-M   'P 1'
#
loop_
_entity.id
_entity.type
_entity.pdbx_description
1 polymer ?
#
loop_
_entity_poly.entity_id
_entity_poly.type
_entity_poly.pdbx_seq_one_letter_code
_entity_poly.pdbx_strand_id
1 'polypeptide(L)'
;VVPLPSEDMKGRIIGREGRNIRALEHATGVDIIIDDTPDAVTLSGFDPVRRETARIAMTKLLTDGRIHPARIEEMVEKARKEVEVSIKEAGEEASVDAGCPGLHPEIIRTLGRLKYRYSYGQNQLSHAVETANLAAMVAHELGANVEVARRGGLLHDLGKAIDHDIEGTHAMIGAELARRHNVHPGVIHCIEAHHEEVEPTSGGHHHHRRRRHQRQPPRRPPRVDGPVPQTAGGPGGRRQRLPGG
;
A
#
# COMPACT_ATOMS: atom_id res chain seq x y z
N VAL A 1 15.30 7.83 -20.88
CA VAL A 1 16.45 8.12 -21.77
C VAL A 1 17.00 9.48 -21.41
N VAL A 2 18.32 9.63 -21.38
CA VAL A 2 18.99 10.91 -21.16
C VAL A 2 19.91 11.19 -22.35
N PRO A 3 19.79 12.35 -23.01
CA PRO A 3 20.65 12.72 -24.11
C PRO A 3 22.05 13.04 -23.59
N LEU A 4 23.06 12.64 -24.36
CA LEU A 4 24.45 12.97 -24.16
C LEU A 4 24.86 14.09 -25.14
N PRO A 5 25.71 15.03 -24.71
CA PRO A 5 26.14 16.14 -25.56
C PRO A 5 27.22 15.72 -26.58
N SER A 6 27.92 14.60 -26.35
CA SER A 6 28.97 14.08 -27.24
C SER A 6 29.44 12.69 -26.84
N GLU A 7 30.12 12.00 -27.76
CA GLU A 7 30.83 10.73 -27.52
C GLU A 7 31.97 10.85 -26.49
N ASP A 8 32.64 12.00 -26.39
CA ASP A 8 33.62 12.25 -25.30
C ASP A 8 32.94 12.15 -23.93
N MET A 9 31.74 12.70 -23.82
CA MET A 9 30.96 12.65 -22.59
C MET A 9 30.48 11.23 -22.26
N LYS A 10 30.10 10.45 -23.29
CA LYS A 10 29.83 9.01 -23.14
C LYS A 10 31.02 8.28 -22.54
N GLY A 11 32.23 8.54 -23.06
CA GLY A 11 33.48 8.01 -22.52
C GLY A 11 33.74 8.38 -21.05
N ARG A 12 33.45 9.63 -20.66
CA ARG A 12 33.58 10.09 -19.27
C ARG A 12 32.55 9.45 -18.33
N ILE A 13 31.32 9.23 -18.79
CA ILE A 13 30.28 8.53 -18.02
C ILE A 13 30.68 7.08 -17.75
N ILE A 14 31.21 6.38 -18.75
CA ILE A 14 31.72 5.02 -18.58
C ILE A 14 32.92 5.04 -17.62
N GLY A 15 33.89 5.92 -17.88
CA GLY A 15 35.16 5.97 -17.17
C GLY A 15 36.06 4.78 -17.49
N ARG A 16 37.31 4.83 -17.03
CA ARG A 16 38.25 3.71 -17.22
C ARG A 16 37.71 2.46 -16.54
N GLU A 17 37.66 1.34 -17.27
CA GLU A 17 37.17 0.04 -16.80
C GLU A 17 35.72 0.07 -16.27
N GLY A 18 34.91 1.03 -16.71
CA GLY A 18 33.54 1.20 -16.23
C GLY A 18 33.44 1.76 -14.80
N ARG A 19 34.51 2.38 -14.28
CA ARG A 19 34.54 2.89 -12.89
C ARG A 19 33.42 3.88 -12.59
N ASN A 20 33.13 4.79 -13.51
CA ASN A 20 32.18 5.88 -13.28
C ASN A 20 30.74 5.38 -13.43
N ILE A 21 30.46 4.54 -14.43
CA ILE A 21 29.14 3.95 -14.61
C ILE A 21 28.77 3.06 -13.42
N ARG A 22 29.68 2.21 -12.93
CA ARG A 22 29.45 1.40 -11.73
C ARG A 22 29.22 2.26 -10.48
N ALA A 23 29.93 3.39 -10.36
CA ALA A 23 29.71 4.31 -9.25
C ALA A 23 28.32 4.98 -9.32
N LEU A 24 27.86 5.34 -10.51
CA LEU A 24 26.50 5.85 -10.74
C LEU A 24 25.44 4.80 -10.42
N GLU A 25 25.60 3.58 -10.92
CA GLU A 25 24.68 2.47 -10.68
C GLU A 25 24.60 2.13 -9.20
N HIS A 26 25.74 2.05 -8.51
CA HIS A 26 25.79 1.82 -7.06
C HIS A 26 25.15 2.97 -6.27
N ALA A 27 25.44 4.22 -6.62
CA ALA A 27 24.92 5.38 -5.91
C ALA A 27 23.39 5.56 -6.11
N THR A 28 22.86 5.18 -7.28
CA THR A 28 21.45 5.40 -7.63
C THR A 28 20.57 4.17 -7.44
N GLY A 29 21.15 2.97 -7.50
CA GLY A 29 20.42 1.70 -7.54
C GLY A 29 19.64 1.49 -8.84
N VAL A 30 20.13 2.04 -9.95
CA VAL A 30 19.53 1.99 -11.29
C VAL A 30 20.60 1.48 -12.27
N ASP A 31 20.23 0.62 -13.19
CA ASP A 31 21.13 0.13 -14.24
C ASP A 31 21.25 1.17 -15.36
N ILE A 32 22.47 1.42 -15.82
CA ILE A 32 22.74 2.37 -16.90
C ILE A 32 23.11 1.58 -18.14
N ILE A 33 22.18 1.52 -19.08
CA ILE A 33 22.34 0.79 -20.33
C ILE A 33 22.89 1.75 -21.38
N ILE A 34 24.04 1.36 -21.92
CA ILE A 34 24.66 2.00 -23.08
C ILE A 34 24.44 1.08 -24.26
N ASP A 35 23.59 1.50 -25.19
CA ASP A 35 23.26 0.76 -26.41
C ASP A 35 23.81 1.47 -27.66
N ASP A 36 23.43 0.96 -28.83
CA ASP A 36 23.83 1.47 -30.14
C ASP A 36 23.16 2.81 -30.48
N THR A 37 22.27 3.34 -29.63
CA THR A 37 21.67 4.67 -29.82
C THR A 37 22.77 5.73 -29.69
N PRO A 38 23.02 6.52 -30.74
CA PRO A 38 23.98 7.62 -30.67
C PRO A 38 23.53 8.65 -29.63
N ASP A 39 24.49 9.22 -28.91
CA ASP A 39 24.26 10.37 -28.05
C ASP A 39 23.17 10.19 -26.97
N ALA A 40 22.93 8.96 -26.50
CA ALA A 40 21.94 8.69 -25.46
C ALA A 40 22.33 7.55 -24.54
N VAL A 41 21.77 7.58 -23.33
CA VAL A 41 21.84 6.48 -22.36
C VAL A 41 20.46 6.17 -21.79
N THR A 42 20.23 4.89 -21.54
CA THR A 42 18.96 4.38 -21.02
C THR A 42 19.12 4.06 -19.53
N LEU A 43 18.27 4.65 -18.70
CA LEU A 43 18.19 4.38 -17.27
C LEU A 43 17.11 3.34 -17.01
N SER A 44 17.50 2.17 -16.52
CA SER A 44 16.60 1.05 -16.26
C SER A 44 16.54 0.74 -14.76
N GLY A 45 15.33 0.59 -14.23
CA GLY A 45 15.12 0.30 -12.82
C GLY A 45 13.64 0.23 -12.46
N PHE A 46 13.31 -0.61 -11.49
CA PHE A 46 11.93 -0.84 -11.07
C PHE A 46 11.35 0.34 -10.29
N ASP A 47 12.13 0.97 -9.41
CA ASP A 47 11.70 2.15 -8.65
C ASP A 47 11.75 3.41 -9.54
N PRO A 48 10.60 4.02 -9.87
CA PRO A 48 10.56 5.25 -10.67
C PRO A 48 11.26 6.44 -9.99
N VAL A 49 11.27 6.50 -8.66
CA VAL A 49 11.90 7.59 -7.90
C VAL A 49 13.42 7.50 -8.01
N ARG A 50 13.99 6.30 -7.95
CA ARG A 50 15.42 6.08 -8.20
C ARG A 50 15.80 6.44 -9.62
N ARG A 51 14.98 6.06 -10.62
CA ARG A 51 15.21 6.44 -12.03
C ARG A 51 15.23 7.95 -12.23
N GLU A 52 14.31 8.67 -11.59
CA GLU A 52 14.30 10.13 -11.66
C GLU A 52 15.52 10.75 -10.96
N THR A 53 15.90 10.22 -9.80
CA THR A 53 17.11 10.64 -9.08
C THR A 53 18.35 10.48 -9.96
N ALA A 54 18.50 9.32 -10.63
CA ALA A 54 19.59 9.07 -11.56
C ALA A 54 19.56 10.02 -12.76
N ARG A 55 18.37 10.30 -13.32
CA ARG A 55 18.19 11.26 -14.41
C ARG A 55 18.70 12.65 -14.03
N ILE A 56 18.24 13.17 -12.89
CA ILE A 56 18.63 14.51 -12.41
C ILE A 56 20.13 14.55 -12.08
N ALA A 57 20.66 13.55 -11.39
CA ALA A 57 22.08 13.47 -11.05
C ALA A 57 22.95 13.48 -12.31
N MET A 58 22.57 12.70 -13.33
CA MET A 58 23.30 12.64 -14.59
C MET A 58 23.21 13.94 -15.37
N THR A 59 22.04 14.60 -15.43
CA THR A 59 21.90 15.93 -16.03
C THR A 59 22.84 16.95 -15.36
N LYS A 60 22.97 16.92 -14.02
CA LYS A 60 23.90 17.80 -13.29
C LYS A 60 25.36 17.48 -13.60
N LEU A 61 25.73 16.21 -13.65
CA LEU A 61 27.09 15.79 -14.00
C LEU A 61 27.47 16.19 -15.43
N LEU A 62 26.55 16.03 -16.38
CA LEU A 62 26.71 16.47 -17.77
C LEU A 62 26.94 17.98 -17.87
N THR A 63 26.18 18.76 -17.09
CA THR A 63 26.31 20.22 -17.05
C THR A 63 27.63 20.65 -16.40
N ASP A 64 28.09 19.93 -15.39
CA ASP A 64 29.37 20.20 -14.70
C ASP A 64 30.59 19.80 -15.55
N GLY A 65 30.50 18.69 -16.29
CA GLY A 65 31.56 18.14 -17.12
C GLY A 65 32.64 17.36 -16.36
N ARG A 66 32.60 17.36 -15.03
CA ARG A 66 33.47 16.55 -14.15
C ARG A 66 32.75 15.28 -13.69
N ILE A 67 33.27 14.12 -14.11
CA ILE A 67 32.68 12.83 -13.80
C ILE A 67 33.74 11.93 -13.16
N HIS A 68 33.65 11.80 -11.84
CA HIS A 68 34.46 10.89 -11.02
C HIS A 68 33.66 10.49 -9.77
N PRO A 69 34.00 9.38 -9.08
CA PRO A 69 33.16 8.78 -8.03
C PRO A 69 32.68 9.76 -6.95
N ALA A 70 33.59 10.54 -6.36
CA ALA A 70 33.20 11.52 -5.33
C ALA A 70 32.21 12.58 -5.82
N ARG A 71 32.32 13.01 -7.08
CA ARG A 71 31.38 13.99 -7.66
C ARG A 71 30.04 13.35 -8.00
N ILE A 72 30.06 12.09 -8.43
CA ILE A 72 28.85 11.30 -8.67
C ILE A 72 28.03 11.19 -7.39
N GLU A 73 28.65 10.78 -6.29
CA GLU A 73 27.98 10.67 -4.98
C GLU A 73 27.38 12.02 -4.55
N GLU A 74 28.13 13.12 -4.69
CA GLU A 74 27.64 14.45 -4.36
C GLU A 74 26.42 14.86 -5.23
N MET A 75 26.47 14.61 -6.54
CA MET A 75 25.37 14.98 -7.44
C MET A 75 24.14 14.11 -7.22
N VAL A 76 24.32 12.82 -6.90
CA VAL A 76 23.22 11.92 -6.54
C VAL A 76 22.55 12.38 -5.25
N GLU A 77 23.31 12.77 -4.24
CA GLU A 77 22.73 13.27 -2.98
C GLU A 77 21.96 14.58 -3.17
N LYS A 78 22.45 15.49 -4.01
CA LYS A 78 21.69 16.70 -4.38
C LYS A 78 20.40 16.35 -5.13
N ALA A 79 20.49 15.43 -6.09
CA ALA A 79 19.33 14.97 -6.84
C ALA A 79 18.28 14.34 -5.93
N ARG A 80 18.67 13.51 -4.95
CA ARG A 80 17.75 12.91 -3.97
C ARG A 80 16.97 13.98 -3.22
N LYS A 81 17.65 15.02 -2.71
CA LYS A 81 17.00 16.12 -2.00
C LYS A 81 15.99 16.87 -2.88
N GLU A 82 16.36 17.13 -4.13
CA GLU A 82 15.46 17.79 -5.09
C GLU A 82 14.23 16.93 -5.41
N VAL A 83 14.41 15.63 -5.60
CA VAL A 83 13.31 14.69 -5.81
C VAL A 83 12.40 14.63 -4.60
N GLU A 84 12.94 14.55 -3.38
CA GLU A 84 12.13 14.53 -2.14
C GLU A 84 11.29 15.79 -1.94
N VAL A 85 11.84 16.97 -2.25
CA VAL A 85 11.08 18.23 -2.22
C VAL A 85 9.95 18.18 -3.26
N SER A 86 10.26 17.78 -4.50
CA SER A 86 9.28 17.66 -5.58
C SER A 86 8.17 16.63 -5.28
N ILE A 87 8.50 15.54 -4.58
CA ILE A 87 7.52 14.54 -4.08
C ILE A 87 6.57 15.20 -3.11
N LYS A 88 7.12 15.88 -2.09
CA LYS A 88 6.31 16.51 -1.04
C LYS A 88 5.37 17.55 -1.64
N GLU A 89 5.89 18.46 -2.46
CA GLU A 89 5.09 19.51 -3.11
C GLU A 89 3.96 18.92 -3.97
N ALA A 90 4.26 17.89 -4.77
CA ALA A 90 3.25 17.26 -5.62
C ALA A 90 2.16 16.52 -4.82
N GLY A 91 2.53 15.88 -3.69
CA GLY A 91 1.56 15.27 -2.79
C GLY A 91 0.65 16.31 -2.12
N GLU A 92 1.21 17.45 -1.71
CA GLU A 92 0.46 18.56 -1.12
C GLU A 92 -0.51 19.16 -2.15
N GLU A 93 -0.02 19.48 -3.34
CA GLU A 93 -0.83 19.99 -4.46
C GLU A 93 -1.98 19.03 -4.82
N ALA A 94 -1.66 17.74 -5.02
CA ALA A 94 -2.68 16.74 -5.34
C ALA A 94 -3.76 16.61 -4.25
N SER A 95 -3.39 16.74 -2.97
CA SER A 95 -4.35 16.72 -1.86
C SER A 95 -5.29 17.92 -1.88
N VAL A 96 -4.79 19.09 -2.28
CA VAL A 96 -5.59 20.33 -2.41
C VAL A 96 -6.51 20.23 -3.62
N ASP A 97 -5.98 19.85 -4.78
CA ASP A 97 -6.73 19.73 -6.04
C ASP A 97 -7.84 18.69 -5.97
N ALA A 98 -7.61 17.60 -5.23
CA ALA A 98 -8.61 16.58 -4.97
C ALA A 98 -9.64 16.98 -3.91
N GLY A 99 -9.49 18.14 -3.25
CA GLY A 99 -10.36 18.58 -2.16
C GLY A 99 -10.24 17.72 -0.89
N CYS A 100 -9.04 17.21 -0.61
CA CYS A 100 -8.69 16.32 0.50
C CYS A 100 -7.58 16.91 1.41
N PRO A 101 -7.74 18.12 1.97
CA PRO A 101 -6.72 18.70 2.84
C PRO A 101 -6.59 17.90 4.15
N GLY A 102 -5.46 18.10 4.85
CA GLY A 102 -5.22 17.58 6.20
C GLY A 102 -4.86 16.09 6.27
N LEU A 103 -4.34 15.52 5.18
CA LEU A 103 -3.75 14.18 5.22
C LEU A 103 -2.46 14.17 6.04
N HIS A 104 -2.14 13.02 6.63
CA HIS A 104 -0.91 12.86 7.39
C HIS A 104 0.33 13.09 6.50
N PRO A 105 1.42 13.73 6.98
CA PRO A 105 2.59 14.04 6.16
C PRO A 105 3.19 12.84 5.42
N GLU A 106 3.19 11.66 6.04
CA GLU A 106 3.68 10.43 5.40
C GLU A 106 2.77 9.94 4.26
N ILE A 107 1.45 10.14 4.38
CA ILE A 107 0.50 9.85 3.29
C ILE A 107 0.71 10.83 2.15
N ILE A 108 0.90 12.12 2.45
CA ILE A 108 1.23 13.16 1.45
C ILE A 108 2.51 12.80 0.70
N ARG A 109 3.58 12.45 1.43
CA ARG A 109 4.85 12.06 0.82
C ARG A 109 4.70 10.82 -0.05
N THR A 110 3.98 9.80 0.41
CA THR A 110 3.74 8.57 -0.35
C THR A 110 2.89 8.83 -1.59
N LEU A 111 1.83 9.62 -1.46
CA LEU A 111 0.99 10.06 -2.59
C LEU A 111 1.84 10.78 -3.64
N GLY A 112 2.69 11.71 -3.22
CA GLY A 112 3.58 12.45 -4.11
C GLY A 112 4.55 11.60 -4.93
N ARG A 113 4.95 10.42 -4.43
CA ARG A 113 5.81 9.48 -5.19
C ARG A 113 5.13 8.98 -6.47
N LEU A 114 3.79 8.94 -6.51
CA LEU A 114 3.03 8.56 -7.69
C LEU A 114 3.25 9.52 -8.87
N LYS A 115 3.79 10.74 -8.64
CA LYS A 115 4.22 11.68 -9.68
C LYS A 115 5.17 11.04 -10.69
N TYR A 116 6.01 10.11 -10.25
CA TYR A 116 7.00 9.45 -11.10
C TYR A 116 6.52 8.11 -11.66
N ARG A 117 5.33 7.67 -11.26
CA ARG A 117 4.75 6.40 -11.72
C ARG A 117 3.78 6.64 -12.87
N TYR A 118 3.93 5.82 -13.90
CA TYR A 118 3.04 5.80 -15.04
C TYR A 118 2.44 4.40 -15.19
N SER A 119 1.21 4.32 -15.66
CA SER A 119 0.53 3.06 -15.99
C SER A 119 -0.31 3.30 -17.23
N TYR A 120 -0.16 2.45 -18.24
CA TYR A 120 -0.80 2.60 -19.55
C TYR A 120 -0.64 4.00 -20.18
N GLY A 121 0.50 4.66 -19.94
CA GLY A 121 0.80 6.00 -20.47
C GLY A 121 0.24 7.16 -19.64
N GLN A 122 -0.58 6.90 -18.62
CA GLN A 122 -1.12 7.92 -17.74
C GLN A 122 -0.28 8.07 -16.46
N ASN A 123 -0.17 9.31 -15.97
CA ASN A 123 0.47 9.59 -14.69
C ASN A 123 -0.43 9.14 -13.52
N GLN A 124 0.14 8.40 -12.58
CA GLN A 124 -0.62 7.76 -11.49
C GLN A 124 -1.10 8.75 -10.42
N LEU A 125 -0.40 9.88 -10.20
CA LEU A 125 -0.85 10.94 -9.29
C LEU A 125 -2.02 11.71 -9.89
N SER A 126 -1.93 12.08 -11.17
CA SER A 126 -3.04 12.74 -11.89
C SER A 126 -4.29 11.86 -11.94
N HIS A 127 -4.12 10.56 -12.21
CA HIS A 127 -5.19 9.55 -12.13
C HIS A 127 -5.89 9.56 -10.76
N ALA A 128 -5.11 9.60 -9.68
CA ALA A 128 -5.66 9.61 -8.33
C ALA A 128 -6.51 10.86 -8.05
N VAL A 129 -6.05 12.04 -8.49
CA VAL A 129 -6.79 13.30 -8.36
C VAL A 129 -8.09 13.28 -9.18
N GLU A 130 -8.03 12.84 -10.43
CA GLU A 130 -9.21 12.69 -11.29
C GLU A 130 -10.23 11.71 -10.69
N THR A 131 -9.75 10.56 -10.22
CA THR A 131 -10.59 9.54 -9.58
C THR A 131 -11.26 10.10 -8.32
N ALA A 132 -10.55 10.87 -7.50
CA ALA A 132 -11.12 11.52 -6.32
C ALA A 132 -12.27 12.49 -6.67
N ASN A 133 -12.08 13.29 -7.72
CA ASN A 133 -13.08 14.25 -8.19
C ASN A 133 -14.33 13.54 -8.74
N LEU A 134 -14.15 12.52 -9.58
CA LEU A 134 -15.26 11.71 -10.10
C LEU A 134 -16.01 10.97 -8.98
N ALA A 135 -15.28 10.35 -8.05
CA ALA A 135 -15.87 9.65 -6.91
C ALA A 135 -16.72 10.60 -6.05
N ALA A 136 -16.27 11.83 -5.85
CA ALA A 136 -17.02 12.85 -5.12
C ALA A 136 -18.34 13.22 -5.83
N MET A 137 -18.31 13.43 -7.16
CA MET A 137 -19.49 13.76 -7.95
C MET A 137 -20.50 12.61 -7.94
N VAL A 138 -20.05 11.38 -8.17
CA VAL A 138 -20.91 10.19 -8.15
C VAL A 138 -21.51 9.98 -6.77
N ALA A 139 -20.72 10.11 -5.70
CA ALA A 139 -21.22 9.98 -4.34
C ALA A 139 -22.28 11.04 -4.01
N HIS A 140 -22.11 12.28 -4.49
CA HIS A 140 -23.09 13.34 -4.31
C HIS A 140 -24.42 12.99 -4.96
N GLU A 141 -24.39 12.56 -6.23
CA GLU A 141 -25.59 12.20 -7.00
C GLU A 141 -26.34 11.01 -6.38
N LEU A 142 -25.61 10.05 -5.83
CA LEU A 142 -26.17 8.85 -5.20
C LEU A 142 -26.57 9.05 -3.73
N GLY A 143 -26.36 10.24 -3.16
CA GLY A 143 -26.61 10.50 -1.73
C GLY A 143 -25.69 9.74 -0.77
N ALA A 144 -24.52 9.32 -1.25
CA ALA A 144 -23.49 8.64 -0.46
C ALA A 144 -22.57 9.64 0.26
N ASN A 145 -21.66 9.13 1.11
CA ASN A 145 -20.69 9.98 1.81
C ASN A 145 -19.60 10.48 0.83
N VAL A 146 -19.72 11.74 0.42
CA VAL A 146 -18.81 12.41 -0.53
C VAL A 146 -17.37 12.46 -0.03
N GLU A 147 -17.14 12.75 1.26
CA GLU A 147 -15.79 12.89 1.80
C GLU A 147 -15.05 11.54 1.79
N VAL A 148 -15.73 10.47 2.19
CA VAL A 148 -15.16 9.11 2.17
C VAL A 148 -14.88 8.67 0.74
N ALA A 149 -15.82 8.86 -0.19
CA ALA A 149 -15.62 8.47 -1.59
C ALA A 149 -14.47 9.23 -2.25
N ARG A 150 -14.38 10.54 -2.03
CA ARG A 150 -13.32 11.41 -2.54
C ARG A 150 -11.94 10.99 -2.03
N ARG A 151 -11.79 10.82 -0.70
CA ARG A 151 -10.53 10.38 -0.10
C ARG A 151 -10.17 8.95 -0.51
N GLY A 152 -11.18 8.07 -0.63
CA GLY A 152 -11.02 6.72 -1.17
C GLY A 152 -10.48 6.75 -2.60
N GLY A 153 -11.05 7.58 -3.46
CA GLY A 153 -10.59 7.77 -4.84
C GLY A 153 -9.16 8.32 -4.91
N LEU A 154 -8.77 9.26 -4.04
CA LEU A 154 -7.40 9.78 -4.01
C LEU A 154 -6.37 8.74 -3.56
N LEU A 155 -6.75 7.88 -2.60
CA LEU A 155 -5.80 6.98 -1.93
C LEU A 155 -5.87 5.53 -2.41
N HIS A 156 -6.81 5.15 -3.30
CA HIS A 156 -7.01 3.75 -3.70
C HIS A 156 -5.70 3.09 -4.19
N ASP A 157 -4.92 3.82 -4.98
CA ASP A 157 -3.67 3.36 -5.58
C ASP A 157 -2.41 3.69 -4.75
N LEU A 158 -2.56 4.12 -3.49
CA LEU A 158 -1.44 4.61 -2.66
C LEU A 158 -0.30 3.57 -2.52
N GLY A 159 -0.64 2.28 -2.46
CA GLY A 159 0.36 1.21 -2.36
C GLY A 159 1.29 1.11 -3.56
N LYS A 160 0.90 1.60 -4.74
CA LYS A 160 1.77 1.67 -5.93
C LYS A 160 2.97 2.62 -5.72
N ALA A 161 3.01 3.41 -4.66
CA ALA A 161 4.18 4.21 -4.36
C ALA A 161 5.32 3.40 -3.69
N ILE A 162 5.00 2.24 -3.12
CA ILE A 162 5.87 1.48 -2.19
C ILE A 162 5.79 -0.05 -2.36
N ASP A 163 5.16 -0.53 -3.42
CA ASP A 163 4.96 -1.97 -3.73
C ASP A 163 6.25 -2.73 -4.08
N HIS A 164 7.33 -2.03 -4.45
CA HIS A 164 8.62 -2.64 -4.74
C HIS A 164 9.41 -3.03 -3.48
N ASP A 165 9.04 -2.49 -2.32
CA ASP A 165 9.75 -2.70 -1.05
C ASP A 165 9.00 -3.66 -0.10
N ILE A 166 7.75 -4.03 -0.42
CA ILE A 166 6.84 -4.71 0.50
C ILE A 166 6.10 -5.84 -0.21
N GLU A 167 6.06 -7.01 0.41
CA GLU A 167 5.28 -8.15 -0.09
C GLU A 167 3.77 -7.90 0.08
N GLY A 168 3.01 -8.12 -1.00
CA GLY A 168 1.56 -8.00 -1.01
C GLY A 168 1.03 -7.30 -2.25
N THR A 169 -0.29 -7.20 -2.36
CA THR A 169 -0.96 -6.40 -3.38
C THR A 169 -0.87 -4.91 -3.00
N HIS A 170 -0.86 -4.03 -3.98
CA HIS A 170 -0.83 -2.59 -3.71
C HIS A 170 -2.08 -2.10 -2.95
N ALA A 171 -3.22 -2.78 -3.11
CA ALA A 171 -4.41 -2.52 -2.30
C ALA A 171 -4.15 -2.76 -0.81
N MET A 172 -3.62 -3.93 -0.44
CA MET A 172 -3.32 -4.25 0.97
C MET A 172 -2.20 -3.37 1.54
N ILE A 173 -1.16 -3.11 0.75
CA ILE A 173 -0.04 -2.26 1.15
C ILE A 173 -0.52 -0.82 1.43
N GLY A 174 -1.32 -0.26 0.52
CA GLY A 174 -1.88 1.08 0.68
C GLY A 174 -2.82 1.19 1.88
N ALA A 175 -3.64 0.16 2.10
CA ALA A 175 -4.58 0.10 3.20
C ALA A 175 -3.89 0.01 4.56
N GLU A 176 -2.85 -0.82 4.69
CA GLU A 176 -2.08 -0.93 5.92
C GLU A 176 -1.35 0.39 6.23
N LEU A 177 -0.77 1.05 5.21
CA LEU A 177 -0.20 2.37 5.39
C LEU A 177 -1.25 3.38 5.89
N ALA A 178 -2.43 3.43 5.27
CA ALA A 178 -3.52 4.29 5.67
C ALA A 178 -3.97 4.01 7.12
N ARG A 179 -4.04 2.73 7.52
CA ARG A 179 -4.39 2.28 8.86
C ARG A 179 -3.39 2.75 9.91
N ARG A 180 -2.09 2.59 9.66
CA ARG A 180 -1.02 3.07 10.56
C ARG A 180 -1.06 4.57 10.81
N HIS A 181 -1.59 5.34 9.86
CA HIS A 181 -1.75 6.79 9.96
C HIS A 181 -3.18 7.24 10.32
N ASN A 182 -4.00 6.35 10.89
CA ASN A 182 -5.35 6.64 11.39
C ASN A 182 -6.28 7.26 10.34
N VAL A 183 -6.16 6.86 9.08
CA VAL A 183 -7.11 7.25 8.03
C VAL A 183 -8.49 6.66 8.36
N HIS A 184 -9.56 7.36 7.97
CA HIS A 184 -10.92 6.95 8.27
C HIS A 184 -11.21 5.51 7.78
N PRO A 185 -11.84 4.62 8.58
CA PRO A 185 -12.05 3.21 8.21
C PRO A 185 -12.77 3.00 6.88
N GLY A 186 -13.74 3.87 6.55
CA GLY A 186 -14.41 3.82 5.24
C GLY A 186 -13.47 4.10 4.07
N VAL A 187 -12.47 4.98 4.25
CA VAL A 187 -11.46 5.25 3.22
C VAL A 187 -10.49 4.09 3.10
N ILE A 188 -10.05 3.52 4.23
CA ILE A 188 -9.23 2.30 4.25
C ILE A 188 -9.93 1.18 3.47
N HIS A 189 -11.23 0.98 3.72
CA HIS A 189 -12.01 -0.01 2.98
C HIS A 189 -12.04 0.27 1.47
N CYS A 190 -12.21 1.52 1.04
CA CYS A 190 -12.12 1.85 -0.38
C CYS A 190 -10.79 1.41 -1.00
N ILE A 191 -9.68 1.58 -0.26
CA ILE A 191 -8.34 1.13 -0.67
C ILE A 191 -8.27 -0.41 -0.71
N GLU A 192 -8.83 -1.12 0.26
CA GLU A 192 -8.76 -2.59 0.30
C GLU A 192 -9.61 -3.29 -0.76
N ALA A 193 -10.77 -2.70 -1.10
CA ALA A 193 -11.78 -3.36 -1.91
C ALA A 193 -11.76 -2.97 -3.40
N HIS A 194 -10.93 -2.02 -3.84
CA HIS A 194 -10.98 -1.53 -5.23
C HIS A 194 -10.54 -2.56 -6.28
N HIS A 195 -9.82 -3.61 -5.88
CA HIS A 195 -9.52 -4.79 -6.69
C HIS A 195 -10.34 -6.03 -6.29
N GLU A 196 -11.41 -5.84 -5.52
CA GLU A 196 -12.29 -6.91 -5.03
C GLU A 196 -11.58 -7.97 -4.16
N GLU A 197 -10.39 -7.64 -3.63
CA GLU A 197 -9.65 -8.50 -2.69
C GLU A 197 -10.40 -8.67 -1.37
N VAL A 198 -11.20 -7.66 -1.02
CA VAL A 198 -12.18 -7.67 0.06
C VAL A 198 -13.54 -7.32 -0.52
N GLU A 199 -14.59 -7.99 -0.04
CA GLU A 199 -15.97 -7.73 -0.47
C GLU A 199 -16.35 -6.27 -0.19
N PRO A 200 -16.84 -5.50 -1.18
CA PRO A 200 -17.30 -4.14 -0.97
C PRO A 200 -18.45 -4.07 0.05
N THR A 201 -18.26 -3.33 1.14
CA THR A 201 -19.32 -3.09 2.13
C THR A 201 -19.63 -1.61 2.27
N SER A 202 -20.91 -1.28 2.42
CA SER A 202 -21.33 0.08 2.78
C SER A 202 -20.83 0.37 4.20
N GLY A 203 -19.84 1.24 4.32
CA GLY A 203 -19.18 1.57 5.59
C GLY A 203 -20.19 1.98 6.67
N GLY A 204 -20.62 1.01 7.47
CA GLY A 204 -21.60 1.21 8.52
C GLY A 204 -22.37 -0.06 8.90
N HIS A 205 -21.69 -1.17 9.25
CA HIS A 205 -22.23 -2.22 10.16
C HIS A 205 -21.27 -3.40 10.39
N HIS A 206 -20.02 -3.17 10.77
CA HIS A 206 -19.20 -4.26 11.32
C HIS A 206 -18.56 -3.91 12.66
N HIS A 207 -19.39 -3.94 13.70
CA HIS A 207 -18.93 -4.40 15.02
C HIS A 207 -19.92 -5.23 15.86
N HIS A 208 -21.10 -5.63 15.38
CA HIS A 208 -22.03 -6.41 16.23
C HIS A 208 -22.73 -7.66 15.67
N ARG A 209 -22.40 -8.13 14.46
CA ARG A 209 -23.00 -9.37 13.92
C ARG A 209 -22.00 -10.50 13.68
N ARG A 210 -21.23 -10.86 14.70
CA ARG A 210 -20.60 -12.21 14.79
C ARG A 210 -20.71 -12.78 16.21
N ARG A 211 -21.92 -12.82 16.78
CA ARG A 211 -22.26 -13.66 17.94
C ARG A 211 -23.70 -14.16 17.88
N ARG A 212 -24.08 -14.83 16.79
CA ARG A 212 -25.21 -15.78 16.80
C ARG A 212 -24.79 -16.97 15.94
N HIS A 213 -25.00 -18.17 16.46
CA HIS A 213 -24.59 -19.48 15.93
C HIS A 213 -23.27 -20.08 16.48
N GLN A 214 -23.18 -20.21 17.80
CA GLN A 214 -22.81 -21.51 18.38
C GLN A 214 -23.78 -21.78 19.55
N ARG A 215 -24.82 -22.57 19.28
CA ARG A 215 -25.64 -23.17 20.34
C ARG A 215 -24.80 -24.26 20.98
N GLN A 216 -24.36 -24.06 22.22
CA GLN A 216 -23.87 -25.18 23.04
C GLN A 216 -25.06 -26.09 23.39
N PRO A 217 -24.92 -27.42 23.36
CA PRO A 217 -25.94 -28.30 23.90
C PRO A 217 -25.99 -28.19 25.44
N PRO A 218 -27.13 -28.48 26.09
CA PRO A 218 -27.27 -28.28 27.53
C PRO A 218 -26.35 -29.21 28.30
N ARG A 219 -25.59 -28.64 29.26
CA ARG A 219 -24.76 -29.40 30.20
C ARG A 219 -25.66 -30.21 31.14
N ARG A 220 -25.42 -31.52 31.25
CA ARG A 220 -26.02 -32.37 32.30
C ARG A 220 -25.62 -31.85 33.69
N PRO A 221 -26.50 -31.89 34.70
CA PRO A 221 -26.12 -31.55 36.06
C PRO A 221 -25.21 -32.64 36.66
N PRO A 222 -24.32 -32.29 37.60
CA PRO A 222 -23.41 -33.24 38.23
C PRO A 222 -24.19 -34.18 39.15
N ARG A 223 -23.82 -35.47 39.12
CA ARG A 223 -24.27 -36.46 40.11
C ARG A 223 -23.61 -36.11 41.45
N VAL A 224 -24.42 -35.96 42.48
CA VAL A 224 -23.96 -35.84 43.87
C VAL A 224 -24.03 -37.24 44.46
N ASP A 225 -22.89 -37.89 44.63
CA ASP A 225 -22.77 -39.11 45.40
C ASP A 225 -22.69 -38.74 46.90
N GLY A 226 -23.75 -39.04 47.64
CA GLY A 226 -23.84 -38.88 49.10
C GLY A 226 -24.47 -40.14 49.71
N PRO A 227 -24.10 -40.50 50.96
CA PRO A 227 -24.20 -41.87 51.45
C PRO A 227 -25.62 -42.29 51.83
N VAL A 228 -25.89 -43.57 51.63
CA VAL A 228 -27.11 -44.30 52.00
C VAL A 228 -27.29 -44.33 53.52
N PRO A 229 -28.48 -44.04 54.07
CA PRO A 229 -28.88 -44.52 55.39
C PRO A 229 -29.79 -45.75 55.28
N GLN A 230 -29.51 -46.72 56.14
CA GLN A 230 -30.23 -47.97 56.33
C GLN A 230 -31.49 -47.80 57.20
N THR A 231 -32.51 -48.63 56.88
CA THR A 231 -33.60 -49.20 57.73
C THR A 231 -34.60 -48.21 58.36
N ALA A 232 -35.88 -48.51 58.63
CA ALA A 232 -36.63 -49.75 58.86
C ALA A 232 -38.15 -49.51 58.66
N GLY A 233 -38.94 -50.58 58.50
CA GLY A 233 -40.28 -50.62 59.12
C GLY A 233 -41.50 -50.98 58.27
N GLY A 234 -41.78 -52.29 58.13
CA GLY A 234 -43.10 -52.84 58.50
C GLY A 234 -44.20 -53.01 57.44
N PRO A 235 -45.16 -53.94 57.65
CA PRO A 235 -45.60 -54.90 56.63
C PRO A 235 -47.11 -54.94 56.35
N GLY A 236 -47.55 -55.62 55.27
CA GLY A 236 -48.92 -56.15 55.22
C GLY A 236 -49.48 -56.60 53.86
N GLY A 237 -49.84 -57.89 53.76
CA GLY A 237 -50.93 -58.43 52.89
C GLY A 237 -50.50 -59.02 51.54
N ARG A 238 -50.08 -60.30 51.42
CA ARG A 238 -50.87 -61.54 51.21
C ARG A 238 -51.97 -61.48 50.13
N ARG A 239 -51.83 -62.26 49.04
CA ARG A 239 -52.59 -63.50 48.65
C ARG A 239 -52.40 -63.79 47.13
N GLN A 240 -51.80 -64.95 46.79
CA GLN A 240 -52.38 -66.19 46.22
C GLN A 240 -52.08 -66.30 44.70
N ARG A 241 -51.27 -67.25 44.19
CA ARG A 241 -51.53 -68.69 43.89
C ARG A 241 -52.68 -68.83 42.87
N LEU A 242 -52.57 -69.43 41.66
CA LEU A 242 -51.85 -70.63 41.17
C LEU A 242 -51.78 -70.66 39.61
N PRO A 243 -51.08 -71.64 38.99
CA PRO A 243 -50.64 -71.68 37.59
C PRO A 243 -51.33 -72.77 36.72
N GLY A 244 -50.91 -72.87 35.46
CA GLY A 244 -51.11 -74.01 34.54
C GLY A 244 -51.43 -73.52 33.13
N GLY A 245 -50.85 -74.04 32.05
CA GLY A 245 -49.91 -75.14 31.81
C GLY A 245 -49.55 -75.15 30.33
#